data_AF-X1HIC9-F1
#
_entry.id   AF-X1HIC9-F1
#
_cell.length_a   1.000
_cell.length_b   1.000
_cell.length_c   1.000
_cell.angle_alpha   90.00
_cell.angle_beta   90.00
_cell.angle_gamma   90.00
#
_symmetry.space_group_name_H-M   'P 1'
#
loop_
_entity.id
_entity.type
_entity.pdbx_description
1 polymer ?
#
loop_
_entity_poly.entity_id
_entity_poly.type
_entity_poly.pdbx_seq_one_letter_code
_entity_poly.pdbx_strand_id
1 'polypeptide(L)' 'TLFPRVIELLKENQVEDKMVFGGGIIPDEDITKLKEMGVEELFTPGTDTDTIVKFLRKKFK' A
#
# COMPACT_ATOMS: atom_id res chain seq x y z
N THR A 1 2.33 9.45 6.60
CA THR A 1 0.99 8.91 6.27
C THR A 1 0.49 8.04 7.42
N LEU A 2 -0.75 7.52 7.40
CA LEU A 2 -1.27 6.61 8.44
C LEU A 2 -0.85 5.14 8.24
N PHE A 3 -0.23 4.80 7.10
CA PHE A 3 0.20 3.44 6.77
C PHE A 3 1.03 2.76 7.87
N PRO A 4 2.04 3.42 8.49
CA PRO A 4 2.82 2.79 9.56
C PRO A 4 1.96 2.27 10.71
N ARG A 5 0.99 3.08 11.17
CA ARG A 5 0.12 2.70 12.30
C ARG A 5 -0.87 1.59 11.91
N VAL A 6 -1.38 1.60 10.67
CA VAL A 6 -2.26 0.53 10.18
C VAL A 6 -1.51 -0.79 10.11
N ILE A 7 -0.29 -0.80 9.57
CA ILE A 7 0.55 -2.01 9.48
C ILE A 7 0.87 -2.56 10.87
N GLU A 8 1.27 -1.69 11.79
CA GLU A 8 1.53 -2.05 13.18
C GLU A 8 0.30 -2.70 13.83
N LEU A 9 -0.88 -2.09 13.68
CA LEU A 9 -2.13 -2.63 14.21
C LEU A 9 -2.49 -3.98 13.57
N LEU A 10 -2.29 -4.16 12.27
CA LEU A 10 -2.54 -5.44 11.61
C LEU A 10 -1.63 -6.54 12.18
N LYS A 11 -0.36 -6.23 12.43
CA LYS A 11 0.58 -7.15 13.06
C LYS A 11 0.19 -7.46 14.51
N GLU A 12 -0.16 -6.45 15.30
CA GLU A 12 -0.65 -6.62 16.68
C GLU A 12 -1.89 -7.53 16.76
N ASN A 13 -2.77 -7.44 15.74
CA ASN A 13 -3.99 -8.24 15.66
C ASN A 13 -3.80 -9.58 14.92
N GLN A 14 -2.56 -9.96 14.56
CA GLN A 14 -2.24 -11.20 13.84
C GLN A 14 -2.95 -11.31 12.46
N VAL A 15 -3.13 -10.18 11.78
CA VAL A 15 -3.76 -10.05 10.46
C VAL A 15 -2.70 -9.68 9.41
N GLU A 16 -1.68 -10.50 9.29
CA GLU A 16 -0.54 -10.28 8.36
C GLU A 16 -0.78 -10.90 6.97
N ASP A 17 -1.86 -11.65 6.79
CA ASP A 17 -2.24 -12.28 5.51
C ASP A 17 -2.96 -11.32 4.55
N LYS A 18 -3.22 -10.08 4.97
CA LYS A 18 -3.94 -9.07 4.19
C LYS A 18 -2.97 -8.13 3.49
N MET A 19 -3.26 -7.89 2.22
CA MET A 19 -2.54 -6.90 1.43
C MET A 19 -2.92 -5.48 1.88
N VAL A 20 -1.93 -4.64 2.13
CA VAL A 20 -2.09 -3.20 2.34
C VAL A 20 -1.63 -2.46 1.11
N PHE A 21 -2.49 -1.59 0.57
CA PHE A 21 -2.18 -0.70 -0.55
C PHE A 21 -2.93 0.63 -0.35
N GLY A 22 -2.58 1.66 -1.12
CA GLY A 22 -3.41 2.86 -1.18
C GLY A 22 -2.75 3.99 -1.95
N GLY A 23 -3.07 5.23 -1.61
CA GLY A 23 -2.59 6.38 -2.37
C GLY A 23 -2.72 7.71 -1.64
N GLY A 24 -2.20 8.75 -2.28
CA GLY A 24 -2.17 10.12 -1.76
C GLY A 24 -0.93 10.88 -2.23
N ILE A 25 -0.72 12.07 -1.69
CA ILE A 25 0.51 12.85 -1.91
C ILE A 25 1.57 12.28 -0.97
N ILE A 26 2.54 11.54 -1.51
CA ILE A 26 3.55 10.81 -0.75
C ILE A 26 4.93 11.18 -1.33
N PRO A 27 5.89 11.67 -0.52
CA PRO A 27 7.26 11.88 -0.96
C PRO A 27 7.94 10.58 -1.41
N ASP A 28 8.82 10.65 -2.42
CA ASP A 28 9.51 9.46 -2.95
C ASP A 28 10.33 8.70 -1.89
N GLU A 29 10.93 9.43 -0.94
CA GLU A 29 11.67 8.86 0.18
C GLU A 29 10.79 8.07 1.17
N ASP A 30 9.51 8.43 1.27
CA ASP A 30 8.53 7.73 2.10
C ASP A 30 7.97 6.50 1.37
N ILE A 31 7.85 6.54 0.05
CA ILE A 31 7.36 5.39 -0.74
C ILE A 31 8.24 4.16 -0.50
N THR A 32 9.57 4.32 -0.57
CA THR A 32 10.51 3.22 -0.34
C THR A 32 10.36 2.64 1.07
N LYS A 33 10.35 3.50 2.09
CA LYS A 33 10.18 3.07 3.50
C LYS A 33 8.86 2.34 3.71
N LEU A 34 7.76 2.86 3.16
CA LEU A 34 6.44 2.25 3.31
C LEU A 34 6.35 0.88 2.62
N LYS A 35 7.02 0.70 1.47
CA LYS A 35 7.12 -0.61 0.81
C LYS A 35 7.91 -1.61 1.64
N GLU A 36 9.02 -1.20 2.23
CA GLU A 36 9.81 -2.04 3.15
C GLU A 36 9.02 -2.42 4.41
N MET A 37 8.10 -1.56 4.86
CA MET A 37 7.20 -1.84 5.98
C MET A 37 6.05 -2.81 5.63
N GLY A 38 5.87 -3.18 4.37
CA GLY A 38 4.83 -4.13 3.94
C GLY A 38 3.63 -3.50 3.22
N VAL A 39 3.71 -2.24 2.80
CA VAL A 39 2.76 -1.72 1.82
C VAL A 39 3.10 -2.28 0.44
N GLU A 40 2.17 -2.97 -0.19
CA GLU A 40 2.41 -3.64 -1.46
C GLU A 40 2.52 -2.63 -2.61
N GLU A 41 1.64 -1.62 -2.64
CA GLU A 41 1.67 -0.59 -3.67
C GLU A 41 1.09 0.75 -3.20
N LEU A 42 1.66 1.84 -3.72
CA LEU A 42 1.27 3.21 -3.44
C LEU A 42 1.00 3.97 -4.74
N PHE A 43 -0.16 4.62 -4.81
CA PHE A 43 -0.62 5.36 -5.97
C PHE A 43 -0.61 6.87 -5.70
N THR A 44 0.22 7.60 -6.44
CA THR A 44 0.39 9.05 -6.29
C THR A 44 -0.60 9.81 -7.17
N PRO A 45 -0.77 11.15 -7.01
CA PRO A 45 -1.71 11.92 -7.79
C PRO A 45 -1.46 11.77 -9.30
N GLY A 46 -2.53 11.63 -10.07
CA GLY A 46 -2.45 11.38 -11.51
C GLY A 46 -2.33 9.91 -11.89
N THR A 47 -2.23 8.98 -10.92
CA THR A 47 -2.33 7.55 -11.22
C THR A 47 -3.71 7.24 -11.80
N ASP A 48 -3.72 6.61 -12.98
CA ASP A 48 -4.94 6.15 -13.62
C ASP A 48 -5.62 5.04 -12.79
N THR A 49 -6.93 5.13 -12.63
CA THR A 49 -7.73 4.11 -11.94
C THR A 49 -7.59 2.73 -12.62
N ASP A 50 -7.44 2.70 -13.94
CA ASP A 50 -7.20 1.45 -14.68
C ASP A 50 -5.89 0.77 -14.27
N THR A 51 -4.88 1.55 -13.89
CA THR A 51 -3.61 1.01 -13.37
C THR A 51 -3.83 0.33 -12.02
N ILE A 52 -4.62 0.94 -11.14
CA ILE A 52 -5.00 0.36 -9.84
C ILE A 52 -5.78 -0.94 -10.05
N VAL A 53 -6.77 -0.94 -10.95
CA VAL A 53 -7.57 -2.14 -11.27
C VAL A 53 -6.70 -3.25 -11.86
N LYS A 54 -5.78 -2.93 -12.78
CA LYS A 54 -4.84 -3.90 -13.37
C LYS A 54 -3.93 -4.51 -12.30
N PHE A 55 -3.41 -3.70 -11.37
CA PHE A 55 -2.62 -4.17 -10.24
C PHE A 55 -3.40 -5.18 -9.40
N LEU A 56 -4.63 -4.84 -8.99
CA LEU A 56 -5.48 -5.72 -8.17
C LEU A 56 -5.80 -7.04 -8.90
N ARG A 57 -6.19 -6.97 -10.19
CA ARG A 57 -6.46 -8.17 -11.01
C ARG A 57 -5.23 -9.06 -11.18
N LYS A 58 -4.03 -8.49 -11.21
CA LYS A 58 -2.78 -9.27 -11.30
C LYS A 58 -2.48 -10.00 -10.00
N LYS A 59 -2.75 -9.36 -8.84
CA LYS A 59 -2.45 -9.91 -7.52
C LYS A 59 -3.41 -11.02 -7.09
N PHE A 60 -4.71 -10.88 -7.40
CA PHE A 60 -5.77 -11.81 -6.98
C PHE A 60 -6.26 -12.75 -8.09
N LYS A 61 -5.38 -13.04 -9.06
CA LYS A 61 -5.68 -13.95 -10.15
C LYS A 61 -5.51 -15.41 -9.73
#